data_AF-A0A3C0GWC7-F1
#
_entry.id   AF-A0A3C0GWC7-F1
#
_cell.length_a   1.000
_cell.length_b   1.000
_cell.length_c   1.000
_cell.angle_alpha   90.00
_cell.angle_beta   90.00
_cell.angle_gamma   90.00
#
_symmetry.space_group_name_H-M   'P 1'
#
loop_
_entity.id
_entity.type
_entity.pdbx_description
1 polymer ?
#
loop_
_entity_poly.entity_id
_entity_poly.type
_entity_poly.pdbx_seq_one_letter_code
_entity_poly.pdbx_strand_id
1 'polypeptide(L)'
;MNRPRTRSARAAPRRAGIAGLLLGLACSGLAALLITVMGASILPRLLAPIQEAGAAVPWLTRTFATGYGLVWLGPVLVVLVWRLGGALGNVMATLAGVATMLVGGAITVLAMYLAVFAQTAAF
;
A
#
# COMPACT_ATOMS: atom_id res chain seq x y z
N MET A 1 -41.71 -42.16 -2.77
CA MET A 1 -41.15 -41.61 -4.02
C MET A 1 -40.07 -40.59 -3.67
N ASN A 2 -38.82 -41.01 -3.71
CA ASN A 2 -37.68 -40.30 -3.11
C ASN A 2 -37.06 -39.33 -4.14
N ARG A 3 -36.92 -38.04 -3.81
CA ARG A 3 -36.29 -37.02 -4.69
C ARG A 3 -34.76 -37.07 -4.55
N PRO A 4 -33.99 -37.24 -5.63
CA PRO A 4 -32.57 -36.89 -5.60
C PRO A 4 -32.43 -35.40 -5.92
N ARG A 5 -32.26 -34.57 -4.88
CA ARG A 5 -31.69 -33.23 -5.02
C ARG A 5 -30.20 -33.39 -5.32
N THR A 6 -29.84 -33.33 -6.59
CA THR A 6 -28.44 -33.24 -7.03
C THR A 6 -27.83 -31.95 -6.50
N ARG A 7 -27.07 -32.07 -5.40
CA ARG A 7 -26.08 -31.08 -4.95
C ARG A 7 -25.01 -30.97 -6.05
N SER A 8 -25.17 -30.05 -6.98
CA SER A 8 -24.07 -29.60 -7.83
C SER A 8 -24.14 -28.07 -7.90
N ALA A 9 -23.18 -27.42 -7.23
CA ALA A 9 -22.72 -26.03 -7.40
C ALA A 9 -22.25 -25.43 -6.06
N ARG A 10 -21.14 -25.93 -5.49
CA ARG A 10 -20.37 -25.20 -4.45
C ARG A 10 -18.86 -25.20 -4.74
N ALA A 11 -18.48 -25.15 -6.01
CA ALA A 11 -17.07 -24.98 -6.39
C ALA A 11 -16.67 -23.50 -6.56
N ALA A 12 -17.64 -22.57 -6.61
CA ALA A 12 -17.41 -21.15 -6.88
C ALA A 12 -16.72 -20.31 -5.77
N PRO A 13 -16.88 -20.56 -4.45
CA PRO A 13 -16.40 -19.59 -3.46
C PRO A 13 -14.88 -19.59 -3.26
N ARG A 14 -14.19 -20.71 -3.54
CA ARG A 14 -12.75 -20.84 -3.26
C ARG A 14 -11.87 -20.14 -4.31
N ARG A 15 -12.28 -20.15 -5.59
CA ARG A 15 -11.52 -19.51 -6.69
C ARG A 15 -11.62 -17.98 -6.61
N ALA A 16 -12.81 -17.45 -6.31
CA ALA A 16 -13.02 -16.01 -6.14
C ALA A 16 -12.20 -15.44 -4.96
N GLY A 17 -12.09 -16.18 -3.85
CA GLY A 17 -11.26 -15.78 -2.71
C GLY A 17 -9.76 -15.72 -3.02
N ILE A 18 -9.23 -16.67 -3.80
CA ILE A 18 -7.82 -16.66 -4.20
C ILE A 18 -7.52 -15.51 -5.17
N ALA A 19 -8.42 -15.24 -6.11
CA ALA A 19 -8.26 -14.10 -7.02
C ALA A 19 -8.23 -12.76 -6.26
N GLY A 20 -9.10 -12.58 -5.25
CA GLY A 20 -9.07 -11.42 -4.37
C GLY A 20 -7.75 -11.29 -3.60
N LEU A 21 -7.26 -12.39 -3.02
CA LEU A 21 -5.97 -12.41 -2.33
C LEU A 21 -4.84 -11.94 -3.26
N LEU A 22 -4.74 -12.52 -4.45
CA LEU A 22 -3.71 -12.17 -5.43
C LEU A 22 -3.82 -10.69 -5.84
N LEU A 23 -5.03 -10.18 -6.02
CA LEU A 23 -5.26 -8.77 -6.29
C LEU A 23 -4.77 -7.89 -5.13
N GLY A 24 -5.10 -8.23 -3.88
CA GLY A 24 -4.63 -7.49 -2.69
C GLY A 24 -3.11 -7.49 -2.56
N LEU A 25 -2.48 -8.63 -2.82
CA LEU A 25 -1.02 -8.79 -2.77
C LEU A 25 -0.32 -8.02 -3.90
N ALA A 26 -0.84 -8.11 -5.12
CA ALA A 26 -0.34 -7.35 -6.26
C ALA A 26 -0.51 -5.84 -6.03
N CYS A 27 -1.65 -5.42 -5.49
CA CYS A 27 -1.97 -4.03 -5.16
C CYS A 27 -1.01 -3.47 -4.09
N SER A 28 -0.83 -4.18 -2.96
CA SER A 28 0.10 -3.74 -1.91
C SER A 28 1.56 -3.82 -2.35
N GLY A 29 1.92 -4.83 -3.13
CA GLY A 29 3.28 -5.03 -3.64
C GLY A 29 3.67 -3.96 -4.64
N LEU A 30 2.79 -3.65 -5.59
CA LEU A 30 2.98 -2.58 -6.56
C LEU A 30 3.06 -1.22 -5.86
N ALA A 31 2.18 -0.96 -4.89
CA ALA A 31 2.24 0.26 -4.08
C ALA A 31 3.57 0.37 -3.34
N ALA A 32 4.02 -0.70 -2.67
CA ALA A 32 5.28 -0.72 -1.94
C ALA A 32 6.49 -0.44 -2.86
N LEU A 33 6.50 -1.07 -4.04
CA LEU A 33 7.52 -0.84 -5.06
C LEU A 33 7.52 0.61 -5.52
N LEU A 34 6.38 1.15 -5.94
CA LEU A 34 6.26 2.52 -6.41
C LEU A 34 6.68 3.52 -5.34
N ILE A 35 6.20 3.36 -4.11
CA ILE A 35 6.52 4.23 -2.97
C ILE A 35 8.02 4.18 -2.66
N THR A 36 8.63 2.99 -2.71
CA THR A 36 10.08 2.83 -2.50
C THR A 36 10.87 3.50 -3.62
N VAL A 37 10.49 3.30 -4.89
CA VAL A 37 11.14 3.93 -6.04
C VAL A 37 11.02 5.45 -5.97
N MET A 38 9.84 5.99 -5.64
CA MET A 38 9.64 7.43 -5.47
C MET A 38 10.45 7.97 -4.29
N GLY A 39 10.45 7.27 -3.14
CA GLY A 39 11.24 7.63 -1.98
C GLY A 39 12.75 7.65 -2.25
N ALA A 40 13.24 6.70 -3.04
CA ALA A 40 14.66 6.60 -3.37
C ALA A 40 15.11 7.56 -4.49
N SER A 41 14.26 7.85 -5.48
CA SER A 41 14.64 8.60 -6.68
C SER A 41 14.14 10.04 -6.72
N ILE A 42 12.92 10.29 -6.24
CA ILE A 42 12.26 11.61 -6.32
C ILE A 42 12.56 12.42 -5.06
N LEU A 43 12.46 11.79 -3.89
CA LEU A 43 12.61 12.48 -2.61
C LEU A 43 13.97 13.20 -2.46
N PRO A 44 15.12 12.60 -2.81
CA PRO A 44 16.41 13.30 -2.71
C PRO A 44 16.46 14.56 -3.58
N ARG A 45 15.85 14.49 -4.78
CA ARG A 45 15.78 15.63 -5.71
C ARG A 45 14.87 16.73 -5.19
N LEU A 46 13.82 16.38 -4.43
CA LEU A 46 12.94 17.36 -3.80
C LEU A 46 13.55 17.97 -2.54
N LEU A 47 14.39 17.25 -1.82
CA LEU A 47 15.00 17.74 -0.58
C LEU A 47 16.24 18.61 -0.84
N ALA A 48 17.01 18.33 -1.90
CA ALA A 48 18.24 19.08 -2.19
C ALA A 48 18.03 20.61 -2.27
N PRO A 49 17.04 21.15 -3.03
CA PRO A 49 16.84 22.61 -3.10
C PRO A 49 16.43 23.23 -1.76
N ILE A 50 15.64 22.51 -0.95
CA ILE A 50 15.19 22.99 0.37
C ILE A 50 16.38 23.07 1.33
N GLN A 51 17.26 22.08 1.28
CA GLN A 51 18.46 22.02 2.12
C GLN A 51 19.50 23.06 1.70
N GLU A 52 19.70 23.27 0.39
CA GLU A 52 20.56 24.32 -0.15
C GLU A 52 20.08 25.72 0.23
N ALA A 53 18.77 25.94 0.24
CA ALA A 53 18.15 27.18 0.71
C ALA A 53 18.20 27.36 2.24
N GLY A 54 18.68 26.37 3.00
CA GLY A 54 18.67 26.40 4.47
C GLY A 54 17.27 26.34 5.08
N ALA A 55 16.25 25.99 4.30
CA ALA A 55 14.86 25.97 4.72
C ALA A 55 14.52 24.69 5.51
N ALA A 56 13.54 24.79 6.40
CA ALA A 56 13.10 23.66 7.21
C ALA A 56 12.25 22.69 6.37
N VAL A 57 12.71 21.44 6.24
CA VAL A 57 11.92 20.36 5.61
C VAL A 57 10.66 20.07 6.43
N PRO A 58 9.46 20.01 5.81
CA PRO A 58 8.22 19.64 6.49
C PRO A 58 8.34 18.33 7.26
N TRP A 59 7.75 18.28 8.45
CA TRP A 59 7.86 17.11 9.34
C TRP A 59 7.38 15.82 8.66
N LEU A 60 6.26 15.88 7.91
CA LEU A 60 5.71 14.70 7.24
C LEU A 60 6.65 14.18 6.15
N THR A 61 7.26 15.08 5.37
CA THR A 61 8.27 14.72 4.36
C THR A 61 9.51 14.11 5.00
N ARG A 62 9.95 14.63 6.16
CA ARG A 62 11.08 14.09 6.91
C ARG A 62 10.78 12.69 7.45
N THR A 63 9.62 12.49 8.05
CA THR A 63 9.17 11.17 8.53
C THR A 63 9.01 10.19 7.36
N PHE A 64 8.52 10.66 6.22
CA PHE A 64 8.45 9.84 5.02
C PHE A 64 9.85 9.45 4.53
N ALA A 65 10.81 10.38 4.52
CA ALA A 65 12.19 10.12 4.09
C ALA A 65 12.90 9.04 4.90
N THR A 66 12.61 8.93 6.20
CA THR A 66 13.18 7.90 7.06
C THR A 66 12.34 6.63 7.10
N GLY A 67 11.04 6.73 6.78
CA GLY A 67 10.06 5.68 7.01
C GLY A 67 9.45 5.03 5.76
N TYR A 68 9.75 5.49 4.54
CA TYR A 68 9.09 4.97 3.33
C TYR A 68 9.27 3.46 3.14
N GLY A 69 10.37 2.87 3.65
CA GLY A 69 10.59 1.42 3.64
C GLY A 69 9.56 0.62 4.45
N LEU A 70 8.88 1.25 5.41
CA LEU A 70 7.80 0.62 6.20
C LEU A 70 6.60 0.23 5.33
N VAL A 71 6.48 0.75 4.11
CA VAL A 71 5.43 0.34 3.17
C VAL A 71 5.45 -1.16 2.86
N TRP A 72 6.62 -1.81 2.99
CA TRP A 72 6.77 -3.25 2.82
C TRP A 72 6.07 -4.07 3.92
N LEU A 73 5.69 -3.44 5.03
CA LEU A 73 4.81 -4.07 6.01
C LEU A 73 3.43 -4.37 5.43
N GLY A 74 2.98 -3.65 4.41
CA GLY A 74 1.71 -3.89 3.72
C GLY A 74 1.59 -5.31 3.14
N PRO A 75 2.44 -5.70 2.19
CA PRO A 75 2.49 -7.07 1.68
C PRO A 75 2.65 -8.14 2.78
N VAL A 76 3.47 -7.87 3.79
CA VAL A 76 3.65 -8.78 4.94
C VAL A 76 2.33 -8.94 5.71
N LEU A 77 1.62 -7.84 5.96
CA LEU A 77 0.33 -7.83 6.63
C LEU A 77 -0.73 -8.60 5.84
N VAL A 78 -0.76 -8.45 4.51
CA VAL A 78 -1.68 -9.21 3.63
C VAL A 78 -1.45 -10.72 3.80
N VAL A 79 -0.20 -11.17 3.81
CA VAL A 79 0.15 -12.60 4.01
C VAL A 79 -0.22 -13.08 5.42
N LEU A 80 0.05 -12.27 6.44
CA LEU A 80 -0.30 -12.60 7.83
C LEU A 80 -1.81 -12.70 8.03
N VAL A 81 -2.57 -11.71 7.54
CA VAL A 81 -4.05 -11.70 7.60
C VAL A 81 -4.62 -12.89 6.85
N TRP A 82 -4.04 -13.24 5.71
CA TRP A 82 -4.44 -14.43 4.96
C TRP A 82 -4.23 -15.72 5.75
N ARG A 83 -3.03 -15.89 6.35
CA ARG A 83 -2.70 -17.10 7.13
C ARG A 83 -3.52 -17.22 8.41
N LEU A 84 -3.81 -16.11 9.08
CA LEU A 84 -4.49 -16.10 10.38
C LEU A 84 -6.02 -15.97 10.27
N GLY A 85 -6.54 -15.49 9.14
CA GLY A 85 -7.95 -15.09 8.99
C GLY A 85 -8.96 -16.22 8.72
N GLY A 86 -8.54 -17.48 8.69
CA GLY A 86 -9.44 -18.64 8.55
C GLY A 86 -10.40 -18.54 7.35
N ALA A 87 -11.70 -18.71 7.58
CA ALA A 87 -12.73 -18.70 6.53
C ALA A 87 -12.87 -17.36 5.79
N LEU A 88 -12.51 -16.23 6.42
CA LEU A 88 -12.60 -14.88 5.85
C LEU A 88 -11.23 -14.31 5.46
N GLY A 89 -10.15 -15.07 5.64
CA GLY A 89 -8.77 -14.58 5.47
C GLY A 89 -8.49 -14.01 4.08
N ASN A 90 -9.07 -14.58 3.04
CA ASN A 90 -8.92 -14.07 1.67
C ASN A 90 -9.52 -12.65 1.50
N VAL A 91 -10.73 -12.42 2.03
CA VAL A 91 -11.41 -11.13 1.90
C VAL A 91 -10.70 -10.07 2.74
N MET A 92 -10.33 -10.42 3.97
CA MET A 92 -9.62 -9.51 4.87
C MET A 92 -8.22 -9.16 4.35
N ALA A 93 -7.51 -10.13 3.76
CA ALA A 93 -6.21 -9.88 3.14
C ALA A 93 -6.33 -8.99 1.89
N THR A 94 -7.40 -9.16 1.10
CA THR A 94 -7.69 -8.28 -0.04
C THR A 94 -7.90 -6.84 0.43
N LEU A 95 -8.76 -6.66 1.45
CA LEU A 95 -9.05 -5.34 2.03
C LEU A 95 -7.80 -4.71 2.64
N ALA A 96 -6.98 -5.48 3.35
CA ALA A 96 -5.71 -5.01 3.90
C ALA A 96 -4.76 -4.53 2.78
N GLY A 97 -4.69 -5.25 1.66
CA GLY A 97 -3.85 -4.88 0.53
C GLY A 97 -4.28 -3.57 -0.13
N VAL A 98 -5.58 -3.43 -0.41
CA VAL A 98 -6.18 -2.21 -0.96
C VAL A 98 -6.03 -1.03 0.00
N ALA A 99 -6.31 -1.23 1.29
CA ALA A 99 -6.15 -0.20 2.31
C ALA A 99 -4.69 0.28 2.41
N THR A 100 -3.72 -0.65 2.34
CA THR A 100 -2.30 -0.30 2.32
C THR A 100 -1.96 0.54 1.10
N MET A 101 -2.44 0.18 -0.09
CA MET A 101 -2.22 0.99 -1.30
C MET A 101 -2.80 2.39 -1.13
N LEU A 102 -4.05 2.52 -0.67
CA LEU A 102 -4.72 3.82 -0.54
C LEU A 102 -4.02 4.70 0.50
N VAL A 103 -3.77 4.17 1.69
CA VAL A 103 -3.14 4.93 2.79
C VAL A 103 -1.69 5.26 2.46
N GLY A 104 -0.91 4.27 2.01
CA GLY A 104 0.49 4.46 1.63
C GLY A 104 0.63 5.44 0.46
N GLY A 105 -0.22 5.30 -0.57
CA GLY A 105 -0.25 6.20 -1.72
C GLY A 105 -0.62 7.63 -1.33
N ALA A 106 -1.67 7.81 -0.55
CA ALA A 106 -2.10 9.13 -0.09
C ALA A 106 -1.02 9.83 0.75
N ILE A 107 -0.39 9.11 1.69
CA ILE A 107 0.72 9.65 2.50
C ILE A 107 1.90 10.03 1.60
N THR A 108 2.25 9.19 0.62
CA THR A 108 3.35 9.46 -0.31
C THR A 108 3.09 10.72 -1.12
N VAL A 109 1.91 10.84 -1.73
CA VAL A 109 1.53 12.03 -2.50
C VAL A 109 1.56 13.26 -1.62
N LEU A 110 0.98 13.20 -0.41
CA LEU A 110 0.95 14.33 0.52
C LEU A 110 2.37 14.74 0.96
N ALA A 111 3.24 13.78 1.27
CA ALA A 111 4.62 14.04 1.67
C ALA A 111 5.45 14.71 0.56
N MET A 112 5.26 14.26 -0.70
CA MET A 112 5.91 14.86 -1.88
C MET A 112 5.34 16.24 -2.17
N TYR A 113 4.03 16.41 -2.08
CA TYR A 113 3.36 17.69 -2.30
C TYR A 113 3.81 18.75 -1.30
N LEU A 114 3.95 18.40 -0.02
CA LEU A 114 4.48 19.31 1.00
C LEU A 114 5.94 19.72 0.71
N ALA A 115 6.76 18.81 0.17
CA ALA A 115 8.12 19.14 -0.23
C ALA A 115 8.13 20.20 -1.35
N VAL A 116 7.29 20.03 -2.37
CA VAL A 116 7.15 21.01 -3.46
C VAL A 116 6.65 22.34 -2.94
N PHE A 117 5.65 22.35 -2.05
CA PHE A 117 5.14 23.59 -1.46
C PHE A 117 6.20 24.32 -0.63
N ALA A 118 7.02 23.59 0.13
CA ALA A 118 8.13 24.15 0.87
C ALA A 118 9.21 24.74 -0.03
N GLN A 119 9.48 24.15 -1.20
CA GLN A 119 10.37 24.75 -2.20
C GLN A 119 9.79 26.08 -2.70
N THR A 120 8.52 26.11 -3.09
CA THR A 120 7.90 27.34 -3.61
C THR A 120 7.78 28.46 -2.58
N ALA A 121 7.81 28.14 -1.29
CA ALA A 121 7.80 29.13 -0.21
C ALA A 121 9.22 29.61 0.19
N ALA A 122 10.26 28.90 -0.25
CA ALA A 122 11.66 29.24 0.05
C ALA A 122 12.30 30.13 -1.04
N PHE A 123 11.68 30.24 -2.21
CA PHE A 123 12.02 31.18 -3.29
C PHE A 123 11.06 32.36 -3.30
#